data_AF-A0A359KS02-F1
#
_entry.id   AF-A0A359KS02-F1
#
_cell.length_a   1.000
_cell.length_b   1.000
_cell.length_c   1.000
_cell.angle_alpha   90.00
_cell.angle_beta   90.00
_cell.angle_gamma   90.00
#
_symmetry.space_group_name_H-M   'P 1'
#
loop_
_entity.id
_entity.type
_entity.pdbx_description
1 polymer ?
#
loop_
_entity_poly.entity_id
_entity_poly.type
_entity_poly.pdbx_seq_one_letter_code
_entity_poly.pdbx_strand_id
1 'polypeptide(L)'
;GDVRPTSEIDSHLGIHAATLAGHARVHAVVHAQPPKLTWLSHIPAYQDQARLNRQLLRWQPETMVMLSDGICVLPFVTPGTPEQGELTARAMRQHRLVIWSQHGVVARSDRGPAGCVDLIDYVETVAEYEVIDLIAGRPATGLTLDQLRQIARRFGLSSDLLDSLPEGVLLPGS
;
A
#
# COMPACT_ATOMS: atom_id res chain seq x y z
N GLY A 1 -4.72 -34.68 8.21
CA GLY A 1 -4.59 -34.43 6.77
C GLY A 1 -3.39 -33.55 6.58
N ASP A 2 -2.46 -33.94 5.71
CA ASP A 2 -1.20 -33.23 5.50
C ASP A 2 -1.46 -32.02 4.59
N VAL A 3 -1.90 -30.90 5.21
CA VAL A 3 -2.12 -29.63 4.52
C VAL A 3 -0.79 -28.87 4.56
N ARG A 4 -0.17 -28.70 3.41
CA ARG A 4 1.03 -27.87 3.29
C ARG A 4 0.64 -26.39 3.35
N PRO A 5 1.36 -25.55 4.12
CA PRO A 5 1.19 -24.09 4.09
C PRO A 5 1.46 -23.51 2.69
N THR A 6 1.07 -22.25 2.49
CA THR A 6 1.39 -21.48 1.27
C THR A 6 2.89 -21.54 0.93
N SER A 7 3.23 -21.52 -0.36
CA SER A 7 4.63 -21.41 -0.82
C SER A 7 5.32 -20.13 -0.34
N GLU A 8 4.57 -19.16 0.19
CA GLU A 8 5.07 -17.89 0.72
C GLU A 8 5.14 -17.85 2.25
N ILE A 9 5.07 -19.01 2.90
CA ILE A 9 5.02 -19.09 4.37
C ILE A 9 6.20 -18.40 5.04
N ASP A 10 7.39 -18.43 4.42
CA ASP A 10 8.59 -17.79 4.95
C ASP A 10 8.45 -16.26 4.99
N SER A 11 7.83 -15.67 3.96
CA SER A 11 7.49 -14.24 3.94
C SER A 11 6.51 -13.89 5.07
N HIS A 12 5.47 -14.71 5.26
CA HIS A 12 4.51 -14.53 6.37
C HIS A 12 5.19 -14.62 7.74
N LEU A 13 6.04 -15.64 7.96
CA LEU A 13 6.76 -15.82 9.22
C LEU A 13 7.73 -14.68 9.50
N GLY A 14 8.48 -14.23 8.49
CA GLY A 14 9.39 -13.08 8.60
C GLY A 14 8.67 -11.79 9.01
N ILE A 15 7.49 -11.54 8.45
CA ILE A 15 6.65 -10.39 8.82
C ILE A 15 6.18 -10.49 10.27
N HIS A 16 5.68 -11.65 10.70
CA HIS A 16 5.26 -11.85 12.09
C HIS A 16 6.42 -11.62 13.06
N ALA A 17 7.60 -12.18 12.76
CA ALA A 17 8.80 -11.99 13.59
C ALA A 17 9.20 -10.51 13.72
N ALA A 18 9.22 -9.76 12.61
CA ALA A 18 9.55 -8.33 12.65
C ALA A 18 8.50 -7.48 13.35
N THR A 19 7.23 -7.85 13.26
CA THR A 19 6.13 -7.14 13.90
C THR A 19 6.13 -7.35 15.42
N LEU A 20 6.40 -8.57 15.89
CA LEU A 20 6.51 -8.90 17.31
C LEU A 20 7.69 -8.19 18.00
N ALA A 21 8.76 -7.90 17.26
CA ALA A 21 9.94 -7.21 17.80
C ALA A 21 9.70 -5.72 18.12
N GLY A 22 8.59 -5.12 17.64
CA GLY A 22 8.30 -3.69 17.82
C GLY A 22 6.89 -3.38 18.32
N HIS A 23 5.96 -4.34 18.36
CA HIS A 23 4.56 -4.12 18.70
C HIS A 23 4.05 -5.15 19.72
N ALA A 24 3.33 -4.70 20.74
CA ALA A 24 2.81 -5.54 21.82
C ALA A 24 1.62 -6.44 21.42
N ARG A 25 1.16 -6.38 20.16
CA ARG A 25 -0.02 -7.09 19.65
C ARG A 25 0.36 -7.97 18.46
N VAL A 26 -0.28 -9.13 18.38
CA VAL A 26 -0.18 -10.00 17.21
C VAL A 26 -0.96 -9.35 16.07
N HIS A 27 -0.31 -9.12 14.94
CA HIS A 27 -0.97 -8.67 13.71
C HIS A 27 -1.33 -9.88 12.84
N ALA A 28 -2.47 -9.82 12.16
CA ALA A 28 -2.72 -10.66 11.00
C ALA A 28 -1.95 -10.13 9.79
N VAL A 29 -1.63 -11.02 8.86
CA VAL A 29 -0.96 -10.72 7.59
C VAL A 29 -1.78 -11.36 6.46
N VAL A 30 -2.15 -10.58 5.46
CA VAL A 30 -2.89 -11.05 4.28
C VAL A 30 -2.13 -10.64 3.04
N HIS A 31 -1.83 -11.61 2.18
CA HIS A 31 -1.37 -11.39 0.81
C HIS A 31 -2.54 -11.57 -0.17
N ALA A 32 -2.66 -10.69 -1.15
CA ALA A 32 -3.68 -10.76 -2.21
C ALA A 32 -3.17 -10.08 -3.50
N GLN A 33 -3.88 -10.30 -4.61
CA GLN A 33 -3.60 -9.68 -5.91
C GLN A 33 -4.80 -8.84 -6.40
N PRO A 34 -5.11 -7.70 -5.74
CA PRO A 34 -6.18 -6.80 -6.17
C PRO A 34 -5.92 -6.29 -7.61
N PRO A 35 -6.80 -6.57 -8.59
CA PRO A 35 -6.45 -6.44 -10.00
C PRO A 35 -5.96 -5.08 -10.47
N LYS A 36 -6.59 -3.97 -10.05
CA LYS A 36 -6.24 -2.63 -10.54
C LYS A 36 -4.96 -2.14 -9.90
N LEU A 37 -4.79 -2.35 -8.60
CA LEU A 37 -3.56 -1.99 -7.92
C LEU A 37 -2.36 -2.83 -8.40
N THR A 38 -2.55 -4.13 -8.60
CA THR A 38 -1.54 -4.99 -9.22
C THR A 38 -1.20 -4.49 -10.61
N TRP A 39 -2.20 -4.17 -11.44
CA TRP A 39 -2.01 -3.59 -12.78
C TRP A 39 -1.16 -2.31 -12.74
N LEU A 40 -1.49 -1.35 -11.88
CA LEU A 40 -0.73 -0.11 -11.74
C LEU A 40 0.75 -0.39 -11.47
N SER A 41 1.06 -1.39 -10.64
CA SER A 41 2.45 -1.76 -10.30
C SER A 41 3.29 -2.30 -11.48
N HIS A 42 2.66 -2.62 -12.63
CA HIS A 42 3.39 -2.93 -13.87
C HIS A 42 3.89 -1.68 -14.60
N ILE A 43 3.37 -0.50 -14.27
CA ILE A 43 3.73 0.76 -14.91
C ILE A 43 4.91 1.37 -14.14
N PRO A 44 6.08 1.66 -14.76
CA PRO A 44 7.27 2.16 -14.06
C PRO A 44 7.01 3.42 -13.21
N ALA A 45 6.13 4.31 -13.69
CA ALA A 45 5.70 5.49 -12.96
C ALA A 45 5.08 5.18 -11.57
N TYR A 46 4.41 4.04 -11.42
CA TYR A 46 3.77 3.61 -10.18
C TYR A 46 4.69 2.74 -9.30
N GLN A 47 5.92 2.47 -9.76
CA GLN A 47 6.95 1.83 -8.95
C GLN A 47 7.71 2.85 -8.09
N ASP A 48 7.54 4.15 -8.35
CA ASP A 48 7.98 5.21 -7.45
C ASP A 48 6.97 5.39 -6.30
N GLN A 49 7.44 5.22 -5.06
CA GLN A 49 6.60 5.22 -3.87
C GLN A 49 5.90 6.58 -3.66
N ALA A 50 6.61 7.69 -3.81
CA ALA A 50 6.05 9.02 -3.56
C ALA A 50 4.96 9.35 -4.59
N ARG A 51 5.21 9.03 -5.86
CA ARG A 51 4.25 9.16 -6.95
C ARG A 51 3.03 8.27 -6.75
N LEU A 52 3.21 6.99 -6.42
CA LEU A 52 2.09 6.09 -6.17
C LEU A 52 1.20 6.60 -5.03
N ASN A 53 1.80 6.98 -3.89
CA ASN A 53 1.05 7.54 -2.77
C ASN A 53 0.33 8.83 -3.15
N ARG A 54 1.00 9.75 -3.84
CA ARG A 54 0.38 10.99 -4.30
C ARG A 54 -0.81 10.73 -5.23
N GLN A 55 -0.66 9.81 -6.17
CA GLN A 55 -1.70 9.47 -7.12
C GLN A 55 -2.90 8.83 -6.41
N LEU A 56 -2.68 7.82 -5.57
CA LEU A 56 -3.78 7.08 -4.95
C LEU A 56 -4.51 7.86 -3.84
N LEU A 57 -3.77 8.60 -3.00
CA LEU A 57 -4.38 9.36 -1.90
C LEU A 57 -5.30 10.50 -2.40
N ARG A 58 -5.19 10.92 -3.67
CA ARG A 58 -5.99 12.03 -4.20
C ARG A 58 -7.46 11.68 -4.44
N TRP A 59 -7.82 10.40 -4.47
CA TRP A 59 -9.14 9.99 -4.94
C TRP A 59 -10.23 10.06 -3.89
N GLN A 60 -9.94 9.69 -2.64
CA GLN A 60 -10.95 9.60 -1.59
C GLN A 60 -10.39 10.04 -0.22
N PRO A 61 -11.14 10.84 0.56
CA PRO A 61 -10.71 11.24 1.91
C PRO A 61 -10.41 10.06 2.84
N GLU A 62 -11.19 8.99 2.74
CA GLU A 62 -11.08 7.80 3.58
C GLU A 62 -9.73 7.11 3.41
N THR A 63 -9.13 7.15 2.21
CA THR A 63 -7.81 6.56 1.96
C THR A 63 -6.74 7.24 2.81
N MET A 64 -6.81 8.56 3.01
CA MET A 64 -5.91 9.28 3.92
C MET A 64 -6.08 8.83 5.37
N VAL A 65 -7.31 8.52 5.78
CA VAL A 65 -7.61 8.04 7.14
C VAL A 65 -7.14 6.60 7.33
N MET A 66 -7.36 5.75 6.33
CA MET A 66 -7.06 4.33 6.41
C MET A 66 -5.57 4.03 6.20
N LEU A 67 -4.86 4.82 5.40
CA LEU A 67 -3.46 4.61 5.00
C LEU A 67 -2.60 5.86 5.29
N SER A 68 -2.73 6.41 6.51
CA SER A 68 -1.98 7.59 6.92
C SER A 68 -0.46 7.39 7.00
N ASP A 69 -0.04 6.14 7.15
CA ASP A 69 1.33 5.68 7.08
C ASP A 69 1.83 5.48 5.65
N GLY A 70 0.96 5.64 4.65
CA GLY A 70 1.29 5.44 3.25
C GLY A 70 1.48 3.98 2.86
N ILE A 71 1.73 3.79 1.57
CA ILE A 71 1.91 2.51 0.91
C ILE A 71 3.39 2.36 0.57
N CYS A 72 4.04 1.29 1.01
CA CYS A 72 5.39 0.99 0.55
C CYS A 72 5.34 0.30 -0.81
N VAL A 73 6.24 0.65 -1.73
CA VAL A 73 6.38 -0.02 -3.02
C VAL A 73 7.73 -0.71 -3.07
N LEU A 74 7.73 -2.04 -3.14
CA LEU A 74 8.94 -2.84 -3.32
C LEU A 74 9.11 -3.20 -4.80
N PRO A 75 10.35 -3.27 -5.30
CA PRO A 75 10.61 -3.81 -6.63
C PRO A 75 10.18 -5.29 -6.70
N PHE A 76 10.10 -5.82 -7.92
CA PHE A 76 9.87 -7.26 -8.08
C PHE A 76 11.02 -8.05 -7.46
N VAL A 77 10.67 -9.03 -6.64
CA VAL A 77 11.58 -9.99 -6.02
C VAL A 77 10.95 -11.36 -6.22
N THR A 78 11.77 -12.38 -6.45
CA THR A 78 11.28 -13.76 -6.64
C THR A 78 10.42 -14.19 -5.44
N PRO A 79 9.16 -14.62 -5.67
CA PRO A 79 8.25 -15.02 -4.60
C PRO A 79 8.80 -16.18 -3.77
N GLY A 80 8.54 -16.15 -2.46
CA GLY A 80 8.94 -17.19 -1.51
C GLY A 80 10.43 -17.19 -1.16
N THR A 81 11.20 -16.18 -1.56
CA THR A 81 12.62 -16.09 -1.21
C THR A 81 12.84 -15.39 0.14
N PRO A 82 13.95 -15.70 0.85
CA PRO A 82 14.33 -14.99 2.07
C PRO A 82 14.47 -13.48 1.87
N GLU A 83 14.96 -13.05 0.71
CA GLU A 83 15.07 -11.64 0.34
C GLU A 83 13.71 -10.94 0.34
N GLN A 84 12.68 -11.55 -0.28
CA GLN A 84 11.32 -11.02 -0.27
C GLN A 84 10.80 -10.87 1.16
N GLY A 85 11.03 -11.88 2.00
CA GLY A 85 10.66 -11.87 3.41
C GLY A 85 11.32 -10.72 4.19
N GLU A 86 12.63 -10.55 4.04
CA GLU A 86 13.40 -9.49 4.73
C GLU A 86 12.99 -8.08 4.30
N LEU A 87 12.85 -7.85 2.99
CA LEU A 87 12.41 -6.57 2.44
C LEU A 87 11.00 -6.21 2.92
N THR A 88 10.09 -7.19 2.90
CA THR A 88 8.70 -6.99 3.34
C THR A 88 8.63 -6.73 4.84
N ALA A 89 9.36 -7.51 5.64
CA ALA A 89 9.45 -7.34 7.09
C ALA A 89 10.01 -5.95 7.47
N ARG A 90 11.02 -5.45 6.74
CA ARG A 90 11.56 -4.10 6.95
C ARG A 90 10.54 -3.02 6.60
N ALA A 91 9.90 -3.10 5.42
CA ALA A 91 8.88 -2.15 4.98
C ALA A 91 7.70 -2.09 5.96
N MET A 92 7.28 -3.25 6.48
CA MET A 92 6.13 -3.34 7.37
C MET A 92 6.34 -2.67 8.74
N ARG A 93 7.56 -2.34 9.15
CA ARG A 93 7.78 -1.56 10.38
C ARG A 93 7.19 -0.15 10.28
N GLN A 94 7.14 0.40 9.07
CA GLN A 94 6.68 1.76 8.81
C GLN A 94 5.33 1.80 8.11
N HIS A 95 4.99 0.76 7.35
CA HIS A 95 3.78 0.71 6.54
C HIS A 95 2.90 -0.49 6.90
N ARG A 96 1.59 -0.32 6.89
CA ARG A 96 0.62 -1.42 7.03
C ARG A 96 0.27 -2.09 5.70
N LEU A 97 0.57 -1.46 4.57
CA LEU A 97 0.35 -2.01 3.23
C LEU A 97 1.63 -1.88 2.39
N VAL A 98 2.04 -2.99 1.80
CA VAL A 98 3.22 -3.09 0.95
C VAL A 98 2.80 -3.66 -0.40
N ILE A 99 3.18 -2.99 -1.49
CA ILE A 99 3.05 -3.50 -2.85
C ILE A 99 4.30 -4.28 -3.20
N TRP A 100 4.12 -5.51 -3.66
CA TRP A 100 5.12 -6.27 -4.40
C TRP A 100 4.89 -6.00 -5.88
N SER A 101 5.74 -5.17 -6.48
CA SER A 101 5.55 -4.74 -7.88
C SER A 101 5.41 -5.95 -8.80
N GLN A 102 4.41 -5.91 -9.68
CA GLN A 102 4.08 -6.95 -10.66
C GLN A 102 3.65 -8.29 -10.04
N HIS A 103 3.25 -8.28 -8.77
CA HIS A 103 2.88 -9.49 -8.04
C HIS A 103 1.58 -9.30 -7.26
N GLY A 104 1.49 -8.29 -6.40
CA GLY A 104 0.31 -8.06 -5.57
C GLY A 104 0.62 -7.20 -4.35
N VAL A 105 -0.11 -7.42 -3.27
CA VAL A 105 0.06 -6.66 -2.03
C VAL A 105 0.11 -7.55 -0.80
N VAL A 106 0.74 -7.04 0.25
CA VAL A 106 0.67 -7.63 1.58
C VAL A 106 0.24 -6.55 2.57
N ALA A 107 -0.80 -6.86 3.34
CA ALA A 107 -1.34 -5.98 4.37
C ALA A 107 -1.18 -6.61 5.75
N ARG A 108 -0.91 -5.78 6.76
CA ARG A 108 -0.91 -6.18 8.18
C ARG A 108 -1.90 -5.37 9.00
N SER A 109 -2.52 -6.01 9.98
CA SER A 109 -3.50 -5.36 10.86
C SER A 109 -3.56 -6.03 12.23
N ASP A 110 -3.62 -5.23 13.29
CA ASP A 110 -3.88 -5.73 14.66
C ASP A 110 -5.38 -5.99 14.89
N ARG A 111 -6.24 -5.60 13.94
CA ARG A 111 -7.69 -5.89 13.95
C ARG A 111 -8.05 -7.24 13.30
N GLY A 112 -7.06 -8.12 13.11
CA GLY A 112 -7.22 -9.42 12.48
C GLY A 112 -7.36 -9.34 10.94
N PRO A 113 -7.65 -10.48 10.28
CA PRO A 113 -7.66 -10.57 8.82
C PRO A 113 -8.66 -9.62 8.14
N ALA A 114 -9.84 -9.39 8.74
CA ALA A 114 -10.82 -8.44 8.23
C ALA A 114 -10.22 -7.02 8.13
N GLY A 115 -9.44 -6.60 9.13
CA GLY A 115 -8.74 -5.32 9.08
C GLY A 115 -7.67 -5.23 7.99
N CYS A 116 -7.07 -6.36 7.57
CA CYS A 116 -6.19 -6.38 6.39
C CYS A 116 -6.99 -6.26 5.09
N VAL A 117 -8.13 -6.96 5.01
CA VAL A 117 -9.02 -6.91 3.83
C VAL A 117 -9.57 -5.49 3.65
N ASP A 118 -9.97 -4.80 4.73
CA ASP A 118 -10.39 -3.39 4.68
C ASP A 118 -9.30 -2.53 3.99
N LEU A 119 -8.04 -2.65 4.43
CA LEU A 119 -6.93 -1.88 3.85
C LEU A 119 -6.77 -2.16 2.35
N ILE A 120 -6.85 -3.43 1.96
CA ILE A 120 -6.75 -3.86 0.56
C ILE A 120 -7.91 -3.31 -0.28
N ASP A 121 -9.13 -3.34 0.24
CA ASP A 121 -10.33 -2.88 -0.45
C ASP A 121 -10.33 -1.35 -0.67
N TYR A 122 -9.93 -0.58 0.35
CA TYR A 122 -9.78 0.87 0.22
C TYR A 122 -8.72 1.25 -0.81
N VAL A 123 -7.57 0.56 -0.85
CA VAL A 123 -6.52 0.87 -1.82
C VAL A 123 -6.89 0.42 -3.24
N GLU A 124 -7.58 -0.72 -3.39
CA GLU A 124 -8.06 -1.19 -4.69
C GLU A 124 -9.12 -0.24 -5.27
N THR A 125 -10.00 0.31 -4.43
CA THR A 125 -11.01 1.30 -4.84
C THR A 125 -10.35 2.55 -5.44
N VAL A 126 -9.33 3.12 -4.80
CA VAL A 126 -8.62 4.28 -5.37
C VAL A 126 -7.72 3.92 -6.54
N ALA A 127 -7.20 2.69 -6.61
CA ALA A 127 -6.51 2.19 -7.80
C ALA A 127 -7.46 2.08 -8.99
N GLU A 128 -8.72 1.70 -8.78
CA GLU A 128 -9.74 1.68 -9.82
C GLU A 128 -10.02 3.08 -10.37
N TYR A 129 -10.16 4.09 -9.51
CA TYR A 129 -10.28 5.48 -9.97
C TYR A 129 -9.05 5.94 -10.77
N GLU A 130 -7.85 5.57 -10.34
CA GLU A 130 -6.64 5.88 -11.09
C GLU A 130 -6.64 5.23 -12.48
N VAL A 131 -7.03 3.95 -12.57
CA VAL A 131 -7.15 3.25 -13.85
C VAL A 131 -8.18 3.92 -14.75
N ILE A 132 -9.33 4.34 -14.20
CA ILE A 132 -10.35 5.10 -14.94
C ILE A 132 -9.78 6.43 -15.45
N ASP A 133 -9.01 7.16 -14.64
CA ASP A 133 -8.38 8.43 -15.01
C ASP A 133 -7.37 8.26 -16.17
N LEU A 134 -6.54 7.21 -16.09
CA LEU A 134 -5.60 6.83 -17.15
C LEU A 134 -6.33 6.50 -18.45
N ILE A 135 -7.43 5.74 -18.39
CA ILE A 135 -8.24 5.37 -19.56
C ILE A 135 -8.94 6.59 -20.15
N ALA A 136 -9.44 7.51 -19.30
CA ALA A 136 -10.12 8.71 -19.74
C ALA A 136 -9.20 9.70 -20.49
N GLY A 137 -7.88 9.59 -20.28
CA GLY A 137 -6.87 10.44 -20.93
C GLY A 137 -6.98 11.93 -20.57
N ARG A 138 -7.77 12.27 -19.54
CA ARG A 138 -7.99 13.62 -19.03
C ARG A 138 -7.82 13.59 -17.51
N PRO A 139 -6.61 13.89 -17.02
CA PRO A 139 -6.28 13.81 -15.62
C PRO A 139 -7.24 14.63 -14.76
N ALA A 140 -7.97 13.97 -13.87
CA ALA A 140 -8.80 14.63 -12.89
C ALA A 140 -7.93 15.19 -11.75
N THR A 141 -8.32 16.36 -11.24
CA THR A 141 -7.57 17.08 -10.20
C THR A 141 -7.43 16.27 -8.92
N GLY A 142 -8.49 15.58 -8.50
CA GLY A 142 -8.57 14.92 -7.20
C GLY A 142 -8.37 15.90 -6.03
N LEU A 143 -8.05 15.35 -4.85
CA LEU A 143 -7.71 16.11 -3.66
C LEU A 143 -6.30 16.71 -3.79
N THR A 144 -6.18 17.98 -3.43
CA THR A 144 -4.89 18.68 -3.27
C THR A 144 -4.18 18.24 -2.00
N LEU A 145 -2.86 18.44 -1.91
CA LEU A 145 -2.12 18.16 -0.67
C LEU A 145 -2.67 18.95 0.51
N ASP A 146 -3.12 20.19 0.31
CA ASP A 146 -3.74 20.98 1.38
C ASP A 146 -5.07 20.39 1.87
N GLN A 147 -5.88 19.84 0.96
CA GLN A 147 -7.10 19.12 1.35
C GLN A 147 -6.77 17.84 2.12
N LEU A 148 -5.74 17.08 1.70
CA LEU A 148 -5.27 15.91 2.43
C LEU A 148 -4.75 16.28 3.83
N ARG A 149 -4.00 17.38 3.96
CA ARG A 149 -3.57 17.93 5.25
C ARG A 149 -4.75 18.35 6.13
N GLN A 150 -5.82 18.93 5.54
CA GLN A 150 -7.03 19.26 6.29
C GLN A 150 -7.73 18.00 6.83
N ILE A 151 -7.83 16.95 6.02
CA ILE A 151 -8.40 15.66 6.41
C ILE A 151 -7.55 15.05 7.55
N ALA A 152 -6.23 14.99 7.38
CA ALA A 152 -5.33 14.47 8.41
C ALA A 152 -5.49 15.20 9.74
N ARG A 153 -5.52 16.55 9.73
CA ARG A 153 -5.78 17.36 10.93
C ARG A 153 -7.15 17.08 11.55
N ARG A 154 -8.20 16.95 10.73
CA ARG A 154 -9.56 16.70 11.21
C ARG A 154 -9.69 15.37 11.96
N PHE A 155 -8.90 14.37 11.58
CA PHE A 155 -8.88 13.04 12.20
C PHE A 155 -7.72 12.84 13.20
N GLY A 156 -6.93 13.88 13.47
CA GLY A 156 -5.81 13.81 14.43
C GLY A 156 -4.65 12.91 13.98
N LEU A 157 -4.45 12.76 12.66
CA LEU A 157 -3.43 11.90 12.07
C LEU A 157 -2.11 12.67 11.95
N SER A 158 -1.02 12.06 12.43
CA SER A 158 0.35 12.52 12.14
C SER A 158 0.86 11.74 10.94
N SER A 159 1.29 12.44 9.89
CA SER A 159 1.70 11.82 8.63
C SER A 159 2.81 12.63 7.95
N ASP A 160 4.06 12.31 8.28
CA ASP A 160 5.27 12.88 7.64
C ASP A 160 5.29 12.59 6.13
N LEU A 161 4.53 11.59 5.67
CA LEU A 161 4.32 11.28 4.27
C LEU A 161 3.92 12.52 3.46
N LEU A 162 2.96 13.31 3.94
CA LEU A 162 2.37 14.44 3.19
C LEU A 162 3.38 15.55 2.87
N ASP A 163 4.47 15.64 3.63
CA ASP A 163 5.51 16.64 3.42
C ASP A 163 6.55 16.20 2.38
N SER A 164 6.59 14.90 2.09
CA SER A 164 7.47 14.29 1.08
C SER A 164 6.80 14.08 -0.28
N LEU A 165 5.47 14.25 -0.36
CA LEU A 165 4.74 14.00 -1.59
C LEU A 165 4.93 15.13 -2.62
N PRO A 166 5.05 14.78 -3.92
CA PRO A 166 5.16 15.77 -4.98
C PRO A 166 3.89 16.62 -5.09
N GLU A 167 4.07 17.92 -5.37
CA GLU A 167 2.98 18.85 -5.62
C GLU A 167 2.31 18.58 -6.98
N GLY A 168 0.99 18.77 -7.06
CA GLY A 168 0.22 18.56 -8.31
C GLY A 168 -0.17 17.11 -8.60
N VAL A 169 -0.71 16.86 -9.80
CA VAL A 169 -1.03 15.51 -10.33
C VAL A 169 0.11 15.10 -11.25
N LEU A 170 0.66 13.89 -11.07
CA LEU A 170 1.82 13.42 -11.82
C LEU A 170 1.38 12.66 -13.08
N LEU A 171 1.38 13.36 -14.21
CA LEU A 171 0.94 12.82 -15.48
C LEU A 171 1.86 11.68 -15.96
N PRO A 172 1.32 10.60 -16.56
CA PRO A 172 2.13 9.56 -17.19
C PRO A 172 3.10 10.19 -18.21
N GLY A 173 4.40 10.00 -18.02
CA GLY A 173 5.45 10.59 -18.87
C GLY A 173 6.16 11.85 -18.33
N SER A 174 5.73 12.35 -17.17
CA SER A 174 6.54 13.25 -16.32
C SER A 174 7.46 12.48 -15.37
#